data_AF-W2MUS4-F1
#
_entry.id   AF-W2MUS4-F1
#
_cell.length_a   1.000
_cell.length_b   1.000
_cell.length_c   1.000
_cell.angle_alpha   90.00
_cell.angle_beta   90.00
_cell.angle_gamma   90.00
#
_symmetry.space_group_name_H-M   'P 1'
#
loop_
_entity.id
_entity.type
_entity.pdbx_description
1 polymer ?
#
loop_
_entity_poly.entity_id
_entity_poly.type
_entity_poly.pdbx_seq_one_letter_code
_entity_poly.pdbx_strand_id
1 'polypeptide(L)'
;MGAGASTDNTGEIVVGDVVTFLVEDHPKRVVGIVTDVQEECCSIQVSNVEVLDRIPRSEVKRIAKWDEIEIGDRVKVKEQGSRLYYEAEVVARNESGTYKVHFAEVDEEEDNVTVDRMLKLMSGRLEDKEWMMYKETEHE
;
A
#
# COMPACT_ATOMS: atom_id res chain seq x y z
N MET A 1 -11.92 16.17 8.72
CA MET A 1 -10.73 15.66 9.44
C MET A 1 -9.74 15.23 8.39
N GLY A 2 -8.65 15.95 8.22
CA GLY A 2 -7.62 15.63 7.22
C GLY A 2 -6.67 14.60 7.81
N ALA A 3 -6.57 13.43 7.18
CA ALA A 3 -5.50 12.48 7.48
C ALA A 3 -4.20 13.09 6.95
N GLY A 4 -3.41 13.67 7.85
CA GLY A 4 -2.01 13.99 7.57
C GLY A 4 -1.25 12.67 7.50
N ALA A 5 -0.73 12.33 6.32
CA ALA A 5 0.26 11.28 6.19
C ALA A 5 1.50 11.71 7.00
N SER A 6 1.65 11.15 8.20
CA SER A 6 2.83 11.32 9.04
C SER A 6 3.97 10.57 8.37
N THR A 7 5.01 11.30 7.96
CA THR A 7 6.27 10.73 7.47
C THR A 7 7.28 10.68 8.61
N ASP A 8 7.07 9.80 9.58
CA ASP A 8 8.03 9.52 10.63
C ASP A 8 9.07 8.49 10.14
N ASN A 9 10.29 8.99 9.94
CA ASN A 9 11.44 8.21 9.46
C ASN A 9 12.09 7.35 10.58
N THR A 10 11.37 7.13 11.70
CA THR A 10 11.80 6.40 12.91
C THR A 10 11.79 4.87 12.74
N GLY A 11 11.31 4.39 11.58
CA GLY A 11 11.15 2.97 11.33
C GLY A 11 9.88 2.40 11.96
N GLU A 12 9.08 3.22 12.61
CA GLU A 12 7.79 2.86 13.20
C GLU A 12 6.78 2.44 12.12
N ILE A 13 5.86 1.57 12.50
CA ILE A 13 4.74 1.15 11.65
C ILE A 13 3.76 2.32 11.57
N VAL A 14 3.44 2.74 10.35
CA VAL A 14 2.48 3.81 10.08
C VAL A 14 1.25 3.30 9.34
N VAL A 15 0.17 4.09 9.34
CA VAL A 15 -1.01 3.81 8.53
C VAL A 15 -0.63 3.78 7.05
N GLY A 16 -1.10 2.73 6.36
CA GLY A 16 -0.78 2.42 4.97
C GLY A 16 0.38 1.44 4.80
N ASP A 17 1.22 1.22 5.82
CA ASP A 17 2.33 0.28 5.69
C ASP A 17 1.83 -1.12 5.34
N VAL A 18 2.53 -1.77 4.42
CA VAL A 18 2.26 -3.17 4.08
C VAL A 18 3.05 -4.03 5.06
N VAL A 19 2.32 -4.85 5.79
CA VAL A 19 2.85 -5.61 6.92
C VAL A 19 2.50 -7.09 6.79
N THR A 20 3.23 -7.91 7.54
CA THR A 20 2.89 -9.31 7.74
C THR A 20 2.88 -9.65 9.22
N PHE A 21 1.96 -10.51 9.64
CA PHE A 21 1.69 -10.84 11.04
C PHE A 21 1.15 -12.26 11.17
N LEU A 22 1.20 -12.81 12.39
CA LEU A 22 0.63 -14.12 12.69
C LEU A 22 -0.84 -13.95 13.08
N VAL A 23 -1.70 -14.85 12.60
CA VAL A 23 -3.09 -14.98 13.05
C VAL A 23 -3.15 -16.16 14.01
N GLU A 24 -3.90 -16.01 15.11
CA GLU A 24 -4.13 -17.08 16.08
C GLU A 24 -4.71 -18.31 15.34
N ASP A 25 -4.23 -19.51 15.68
CA ASP A 25 -4.58 -20.77 15.02
C ASP A 25 -4.24 -20.90 13.51
N HIS A 26 -3.45 -19.99 12.94
CA HIS A 26 -2.99 -20.10 11.55
C HIS A 26 -1.47 -20.32 11.41
N PRO A 27 -1.00 -21.38 10.73
CA PRO A 27 0.42 -21.70 10.63
C PRO A 27 1.22 -20.74 9.74
N LYS A 28 0.54 -19.93 8.93
CA LYS A 28 1.17 -18.97 8.00
C LYS A 28 0.90 -17.55 8.44
N ARG A 29 1.90 -16.70 8.18
CA ARG A 29 1.76 -15.25 8.33
C ARG A 29 0.85 -14.71 7.23
N VAL A 30 -0.04 -13.82 7.61
CA VAL A 30 -0.93 -13.09 6.68
C VAL A 30 -0.24 -11.78 6.30
N VAL A 31 -0.60 -11.23 5.14
CA VAL A 31 -0.15 -9.92 4.68
C VAL A 31 -1.36 -8.99 4.64
N GLY A 32 -1.17 -7.75 5.08
CA GLY A 32 -2.22 -6.74 5.04
C GLY A 32 -1.68 -5.32 5.10
N ILE A 33 -2.60 -4.37 5.15
CA ILE A 33 -2.34 -2.92 5.19
C ILE A 33 -2.73 -2.42 6.56
N VAL A 34 -1.84 -1.66 7.19
CA VAL A 34 -2.18 -1.00 8.45
C VAL A 34 -3.22 0.08 8.20
N THR A 35 -4.39 -0.03 8.84
CA THR A 35 -5.47 0.97 8.72
C THR A 35 -5.58 1.86 9.95
N ASP A 36 -5.14 1.37 11.10
CA ASP A 36 -5.09 2.13 12.36
C ASP A 36 -3.86 1.71 13.17
N VAL A 37 -3.28 2.67 13.88
CA VAL A 37 -2.08 2.48 14.71
C VAL A 37 -2.35 3.03 16.09
N GLN A 38 -2.31 2.15 17.10
CA GLN A 38 -2.40 2.49 18.51
C GLN A 38 -1.05 2.25 19.20
N GLU A 39 -0.97 2.56 20.49
CA GLU A 39 0.26 2.46 21.28
C GLU A 39 0.80 1.02 21.33
N GLU A 40 -0.07 0.02 21.52
CA GLU A 40 0.34 -1.39 21.66
C GLU A 40 -0.12 -2.31 20.51
N CYS A 41 -1.05 -1.85 19.67
CA CYS A 41 -1.64 -2.67 18.60
C CYS A 41 -1.93 -1.89 17.32
N CYS A 42 -2.22 -2.62 16.24
CA CYS A 42 -2.65 -2.09 14.95
C CYS A 42 -3.96 -2.75 14.50
N SER A 43 -4.71 -2.04 13.67
CA SER A 43 -5.73 -2.65 12.81
C SER A 43 -5.16 -2.86 11.42
N ILE A 44 -5.40 -4.04 10.84
CA ILE A 44 -4.81 -4.45 9.57
C ILE A 44 -5.91 -4.92 8.62
N GLN A 45 -6.11 -4.19 7.53
CA GLN A 45 -6.94 -4.62 6.42
C GLN A 45 -6.24 -5.74 5.66
N VAL A 46 -6.89 -6.88 5.58
CA VAL A 46 -6.35 -8.07 4.93
C VAL A 46 -7.03 -8.30 3.59
N SER A 47 -8.34 -8.05 3.47
CA SER A 47 -9.10 -8.13 2.20
C SER A 47 -9.88 -6.84 1.92
N ASN A 48 -10.69 -6.83 0.86
CA ASN A 48 -11.62 -5.75 0.55
C ASN A 48 -12.73 -5.55 1.60
N VAL A 49 -13.05 -6.58 2.39
CA VAL A 49 -14.16 -6.56 3.37
C VAL A 49 -13.71 -6.84 4.80
N GLU A 50 -12.47 -7.26 4.99
CA GLU A 50 -11.98 -7.77 6.27
C GLU A 50 -10.83 -6.92 6.81
N VAL A 51 -11.02 -6.45 8.05
CA VAL A 51 -10.03 -5.76 8.87
C VAL A 51 -9.91 -6.52 10.17
N LEU A 52 -8.68 -6.88 10.54
CA LEU A 52 -8.38 -7.52 11.82
C LEU A 52 -7.88 -6.46 12.80
N ASP A 53 -8.55 -6.36 13.94
CA ASP A 53 -8.23 -5.40 14.99
C ASP A 53 -7.33 -6.00 16.08
N ARG A 54 -6.69 -5.11 16.84
CA ARG A 54 -5.89 -5.45 18.04
C ARG A 54 -4.71 -6.40 17.77
N ILE A 55 -4.11 -6.32 16.59
CA ILE A 55 -2.89 -7.08 16.28
C ILE A 55 -1.72 -6.49 17.06
N PRO A 56 -1.03 -7.24 17.95
CA PRO A 56 0.06 -6.70 18.74
C PRO A 56 1.19 -6.18 17.86
N ARG A 57 1.70 -4.97 18.13
CA ARG A 57 2.77 -4.36 17.32
C ARG A 57 4.03 -5.24 17.24
N SER A 58 4.30 -6.05 18.26
CA SER A 58 5.42 -7.00 18.29
C SER A 58 5.31 -8.12 17.24
N GLU A 59 4.10 -8.48 16.83
CA GLU A 59 3.84 -9.53 15.84
C GLU A 59 3.83 -9.01 14.39
N VAL A 60 3.68 -7.70 14.24
CA VAL A 60 3.65 -7.00 12.96
C VAL A 60 5.06 -6.76 12.46
N LYS A 61 5.37 -7.22 11.25
CA LYS A 61 6.62 -6.89 10.55
C LYS A 61 6.31 -6.15 9.27
N ARG A 62 6.84 -4.93 9.12
CA ARG A 62 6.78 -4.20 7.85
C ARG A 62 7.54 -4.94 6.77
N ILE A 63 6.90 -5.08 5.62
CA ILE A 63 7.52 -5.59 4.39
C ILE A 63 7.61 -4.52 3.31
N ALA A 64 6.80 -3.46 3.39
CA ALA A 64 6.99 -2.29 2.56
C ALA A 64 6.39 -1.02 3.19
N LYS A 65 7.05 0.11 2.95
CA LYS A 65 6.55 1.40 3.42
C LYS A 65 5.43 1.93 2.55
N TRP A 66 4.50 2.65 3.17
CA TRP A 66 3.43 3.33 2.44
C TRP A 66 3.96 4.43 1.52
N ASP A 67 4.91 5.25 2.01
CA ASP A 67 5.46 6.39 1.28
C ASP A 67 6.37 6.00 0.11
N GLU A 68 6.82 4.75 0.06
CA GLU A 68 7.59 4.21 -1.06
C GLU A 68 6.68 3.86 -2.24
N ILE A 69 6.90 4.55 -3.36
CA ILE A 69 6.24 4.29 -4.65
C ILE A 69 6.98 3.19 -5.41
N GLU A 70 6.23 2.18 -5.85
CA GLU A 70 6.71 1.04 -6.63
C GLU A 70 5.85 0.75 -7.85
N ILE A 71 6.38 -0.09 -8.75
CA ILE A 71 5.65 -0.57 -9.93
C ILE A 71 4.40 -1.34 -9.47
N GLY A 72 3.28 -1.09 -10.15
CA GLY A 72 1.93 -1.59 -9.85
C GLY A 72 1.16 -0.72 -8.85
N ASP A 73 1.79 0.23 -8.15
CA ASP A 73 1.04 1.11 -7.24
C ASP A 73 0.03 1.97 -8.02
N ARG A 74 -1.19 2.07 -7.48
CA ARG A 74 -2.20 3.01 -7.98
C ARG A 74 -2.03 4.35 -7.28
N VAL A 75 -1.95 5.41 -8.07
CA VAL A 75 -1.61 6.75 -7.61
C VAL A 75 -2.53 7.78 -8.22
N LYS A 76 -2.62 8.96 -7.59
CA LYS A 76 -3.10 10.19 -8.22
C LYS A 76 -1.91 11.04 -8.63
N VAL A 77 -1.84 11.38 -9.92
CA VAL A 77 -0.78 12.22 -10.48
C VAL A 77 -1.32 13.61 -10.71
N LYS A 78 -0.61 14.61 -10.19
CA LYS A 78 -0.91 16.02 -10.41
C LYS A 78 -0.54 16.43 -11.83
N GLU A 79 -1.49 16.98 -12.56
CA GLU A 79 -1.24 17.60 -13.87
C GLU A 79 -0.35 18.83 -13.72
N GLN A 80 0.65 18.98 -14.60
CA GLN A 80 1.58 20.11 -14.55
C GLN A 80 0.85 21.44 -14.76
N GLY A 81 1.16 22.43 -13.92
CA GLY A 81 0.53 23.76 -13.99
C GLY A 81 -0.92 23.81 -13.54
N SER A 82 -1.48 22.69 -13.09
CA SER A 82 -2.87 22.55 -12.68
C SER A 82 -3.01 22.17 -11.21
N ARG A 83 -4.25 22.17 -10.72
CA ARG A 83 -4.62 21.64 -9.39
C ARG A 83 -5.34 20.30 -9.50
N LEU A 84 -5.51 19.79 -10.72
CA LEU A 84 -6.18 18.54 -11.01
C LEU A 84 -5.25 17.35 -10.78
N TYR A 85 -5.85 16.25 -10.36
CA TYR A 85 -5.20 14.97 -10.11
C TYR A 85 -5.96 13.90 -10.86
N TYR A 86 -5.23 13.02 -11.53
CA TYR A 86 -5.78 11.93 -12.32
C TYR A 86 -5.24 10.60 -11.80
N GLU A 87 -6.10 9.58 -11.75
CA GLU A 87 -5.70 8.25 -11.32
C GLU A 87 -4.85 7.57 -12.39
N ALA A 88 -3.75 6.96 -11.96
CA ALA A 88 -2.81 6.27 -12.81
C ALA A 88 -2.20 5.07 -12.09
N GLU A 89 -1.66 4.13 -12.86
CA GLU A 89 -0.86 3.02 -12.37
C GLU A 89 0.61 3.29 -12.63
N VAL A 90 1.49 2.99 -11.68
CA VAL A 90 2.94 3.08 -11.88
C VAL A 90 3.41 1.88 -12.69
N VAL A 91 3.85 2.11 -13.93
CA VAL A 91 4.26 1.02 -14.85
C VAL A 91 5.78 0.84 -14.92
N ALA A 92 6.56 1.86 -14.54
CA ALA A 92 8.02 1.74 -14.46
C ALA A 92 8.64 2.70 -13.44
N ARG A 93 9.84 2.36 -12.98
CA ARG A 93 10.70 3.23 -12.17
C ARG A 93 11.99 3.49 -12.92
N ASN A 94 12.32 4.76 -13.11
CA ASN A 94 13.54 5.21 -13.78
C ASN A 94 14.72 5.23 -12.80
N GLU A 95 15.94 5.07 -13.30
CA GLU A 95 17.17 5.17 -12.49
C GLU A 95 17.34 6.55 -11.83
N SER A 96 16.74 7.60 -12.41
CA SER A 96 16.69 8.96 -11.88
C SER A 96 15.85 9.12 -10.61
N GLY A 97 15.06 8.10 -10.23
CA GLY A 97 14.08 8.18 -9.14
C GLY A 97 12.74 8.78 -9.55
N THR A 98 12.50 9.00 -10.83
CA THR A 98 11.18 9.33 -11.39
C THR A 98 10.45 8.06 -11.84
N TYR A 99 9.16 8.21 -12.17
CA TYR A 99 8.29 7.10 -12.51
C TYR A 99 7.63 7.32 -13.87
N LYS A 100 7.31 6.20 -14.53
CA LYS A 100 6.39 6.16 -15.65
C LYS A 100 5.04 5.70 -15.14
N VAL A 101 3.97 6.38 -15.55
CA VAL A 101 2.60 6.07 -15.13
C VAL A 101 1.67 5.89 -16.33
N HIS A 102 0.64 5.06 -16.19
CA HIS A 102 -0.41 4.84 -17.19
C HIS A 102 -1.77 5.30 -16.66
N PHE A 103 -2.44 6.15 -17.42
CA PHE A 103 -3.77 6.68 -17.11
C PHE A 103 -4.84 5.84 -17.82
N ALA A 104 -5.38 4.84 -17.12
CA ALA A 104 -6.31 3.87 -17.69
C ALA A 104 -7.58 4.47 -18.31
N GLU A 105 -8.06 5.63 -17.81
CA GLU A 105 -9.27 6.29 -18.35
C GLU A 105 -9.10 6.82 -19.77
N VAL A 106 -7.88 7.20 -20.15
CA VAL A 106 -7.57 7.83 -21.45
C VAL A 106 -6.56 7.03 -22.27
N ASP A 107 -6.06 5.92 -21.74
CA ASP A 107 -5.03 5.07 -22.34
C ASP A 107 -3.76 5.83 -22.74
N GLU A 108 -3.31 6.74 -21.87
CA GLU A 108 -2.10 7.53 -22.07
C GLU A 108 -1.04 7.20 -21.01
N GLU A 109 0.23 7.40 -21.36
CA GLU A 109 1.35 7.24 -20.44
C GLU A 109 2.11 8.57 -20.26
N GLU A 110 2.55 8.85 -19.03
CA GLU A 110 3.46 9.96 -18.74
C GLU A 110 4.75 9.42 -18.13
N ASP A 111 5.90 9.87 -18.64
CA ASP A 111 7.22 9.52 -18.15
C ASP A 111 7.83 10.67 -17.33
N ASN A 112 8.87 10.38 -16.54
CA ASN A 112 9.57 11.34 -15.67
C ASN A 112 8.67 12.03 -14.64
N VAL A 113 7.65 11.33 -14.13
CA VAL A 113 6.81 11.84 -13.03
C VAL A 113 7.60 11.79 -11.72
N THR A 114 7.66 12.92 -11.02
CA THR A 114 8.36 13.05 -9.74
C THR A 114 7.42 12.70 -8.58
N VAL A 115 7.99 12.22 -7.46
CA VAL A 115 7.23 11.79 -6.28
C VAL A 115 6.36 12.92 -5.70
N ASP A 116 6.78 14.18 -5.77
CA ASP A 116 6.00 15.33 -5.29
C ASP A 116 4.70 15.57 -6.07
N ARG A 117 4.59 15.01 -7.28
CA ARG A 117 3.37 15.03 -8.09
C ARG A 117 2.47 13.83 -7.83
N MET A 118 2.90 12.87 -7.03
CA MET A 118 2.22 11.58 -6.85
C MET A 118 1.61 11.47 -5.46
N LEU A 119 0.37 11.01 -5.39
CA LEU A 119 -0.31 10.63 -4.17
C LEU A 119 -0.68 9.16 -4.26
N LYS A 120 -0.05 8.30 -3.46
CA LYS A 120 -0.38 6.87 -3.45
C LYS A 120 -1.81 6.66 -2.96
N LEU A 121 -2.60 5.95 -3.75
CA LEU A 121 -3.96 5.55 -3.41
C LEU A 121 -4.00 4.13 -2.86
N MET A 122 -3.34 3.20 -3.54
CA MET A 122 -3.30 1.78 -3.21
C MET A 122 -1.94 1.21 -3.59
N SER A 123 -1.44 0.24 -2.82
CA SER A 123 -0.24 -0.48 -3.24
C SER A 123 -0.57 -1.60 -4.20
N GLY A 124 0.14 -1.69 -5.34
CA GLY A 124 -0.03 -2.78 -6.32
C GLY A 124 0.29 -4.15 -5.71
N ARG A 125 1.12 -4.15 -4.66
CA ARG A 125 1.42 -5.31 -3.82
C ARG A 125 0.18 -5.96 -3.18
N LEU A 126 -1.01 -5.37 -3.28
CA LEU A 126 -2.26 -5.87 -2.69
C LEU A 126 -3.22 -6.45 -3.73
N GLU A 127 -3.14 -6.06 -5.01
CA GLU A 127 -4.02 -6.59 -6.05
C GLU A 127 -3.76 -8.07 -6.32
N ASP A 128 -2.52 -8.54 -6.21
CA ASP A 128 -2.17 -9.97 -6.31
C ASP A 128 -2.47 -10.79 -5.04
N LYS A 129 -2.98 -10.17 -3.96
CA LYS A 129 -3.04 -10.79 -2.63
C LYS A 129 -4.38 -11.35 -2.19
N GLU A 130 -5.41 -11.33 -3.04
CA GLU A 130 -6.60 -12.20 -2.86
C GLU A 130 -6.16 -13.68 -2.63
N TRP A 131 -5.02 -14.07 -3.22
CA TRP A 131 -4.43 -15.41 -3.15
C TRP A 131 -3.60 -15.67 -1.86
N MET A 132 -3.30 -14.65 -1.05
CA MET A 132 -2.54 -14.82 0.20
C MET A 132 -3.41 -15.07 1.43
N MET A 133 -4.73 -14.87 1.33
CA MET A 133 -5.63 -15.02 2.48
C MET A 133 -6.32 -16.38 2.55
N TYR A 134 -6.56 -17.05 1.44
CA TYR A 134 -7.36 -18.27 1.44
C TYR A 134 -6.80 -19.31 0.47
N LYS A 135 -5.70 -19.98 0.85
CA LYS A 135 -5.67 -21.41 0.59
C LYS A 135 -6.21 -22.09 1.83
N GLU A 136 -7.54 -22.28 1.88
CA GLU A 136 -8.05 -23.51 2.45
C GLU A 136 -7.24 -24.63 1.80
N THR A 137 -6.44 -25.34 2.58
CA THR A 137 -6.07 -26.69 2.17
C THR A 137 -7.39 -27.43 2.08
N GLU A 138 -7.90 -27.59 0.86
CA GLU A 138 -8.87 -28.62 0.55
C GLU A 138 -8.35 -29.90 1.21
N HIS A 139 -9.01 -30.32 2.29
CA HIS A 139 -8.80 -31.64 2.85
C HIS A 139 -9.44 -32.61 1.86
N GLU A 140 -8.59 -33.29 1.10
CA GLU A 140 -8.92 -34.48 0.32
C GLU A 140 -9.28 -35.66 1.25
#